data_AF-A0A412AWD5-F1
#
_entry.id   AF-A0A412AWD5-F1
#
_cell.length_a   1.000
_cell.length_b   1.000
_cell.length_c   1.000
_cell.angle_alpha   90.00
_cell.angle_beta   90.00
_cell.angle_gamma   90.00
#
_symmetry.space_group_name_H-M   'P 1'
#
loop_
_entity.id
_entity.type
_entity.pdbx_description
1 polymer ?
#
loop_
_entity_poly.entity_id
_entity_poly.type
_entity_poly.pdbx_seq_one_letter_code
_entity_poly.pdbx_strand_id
1 'polypeptide(L)'
;MWTVCDHSGNTTQLSCTDPVACSVCNGTIAALGHDFSASVWHHDGDTHWKKCSRCDARNEENPHVWDNGKVTVPSTCLTEGERIYTCDECGATKNEPIQANGHSWDQAWQYNATHHWHECLNADCDVKNNDSAKDGYGAHTGGTAACTAEAICEYCHQSYGEKDPANHVGGTQEWTIRTAYVHEQKWSCCGAVIVASEDHEWTDGECSECGYACLHDDADKNHICDICSKVISNHEDANKDHICDYCGKTISNHNGGKKTCKDKAVCEVCGKAYGELDPKNHTDLKHFPAKAATEDAEGNVEYWYCSGCNKYYSDKDGTKEIKKADTVTAKLPKSPQTGDNSNFALWIALLFISGGVLTGVTVFDKRKRHSVK
;
A
#
# COMPACT_ATOMS: atom_id res chain seq x y z
N MET A 1 73.40 44.60 -121.08
CA MET A 1 73.81 44.44 -119.67
C MET A 1 72.58 44.05 -118.89
N TRP A 2 72.47 42.78 -118.46
CA TRP A 2 71.47 42.34 -117.50
C TRP A 2 72.16 42.31 -116.14
N THR A 3 72.10 43.41 -115.40
CA THR A 3 72.89 43.60 -114.17
C THR A 3 72.11 43.29 -112.89
N VAL A 4 70.93 42.68 -112.98
CA VAL A 4 70.12 42.33 -111.81
C VAL A 4 69.76 40.86 -111.90
N CYS A 5 70.31 40.04 -110.99
CA CYS A 5 69.87 38.66 -110.79
C CYS A 5 68.50 38.71 -110.09
N ASP A 6 67.50 38.04 -110.64
CA ASP A 6 66.15 38.00 -110.06
C ASP A 6 66.00 36.98 -108.91
N HIS A 7 67.09 36.27 -108.59
CA HIS A 7 67.19 35.25 -107.55
C HIS A 7 66.19 34.08 -107.69
N SER A 8 65.57 33.90 -108.86
CA SER A 8 64.67 32.79 -109.13
C SER A 8 65.42 31.45 -109.10
N GLY A 9 64.86 30.43 -108.43
CA GLY A 9 65.47 29.10 -108.31
C GLY A 9 66.45 28.89 -107.15
N ASN A 10 66.60 29.85 -106.24
CA ASN A 10 67.37 29.66 -105.00
C ASN A 10 66.75 28.53 -104.15
N THR A 11 67.57 27.58 -103.70
CA THR A 11 67.18 26.46 -102.84
C THR A 11 67.55 26.66 -101.37
N THR A 12 68.31 27.71 -101.06
CA THR A 12 68.70 28.05 -99.68
C THR A 12 67.47 28.55 -98.92
N GLN A 13 67.17 27.93 -97.78
CA GLN A 13 66.08 28.38 -96.91
C GLN A 13 66.34 29.82 -96.47
N LEU A 14 65.39 30.72 -96.76
CA LEU A 14 65.49 32.12 -96.41
C LEU A 14 65.29 32.30 -94.90
N SER A 15 66.11 33.16 -94.28
CA SER A 15 66.00 33.51 -92.86
C SER A 15 65.24 34.83 -92.67
N CYS A 16 64.59 34.96 -91.51
CA CYS A 16 63.91 36.20 -91.11
C CYS A 16 64.89 37.26 -90.60
N THR A 17 66.02 36.86 -90.01
CA THR A 17 67.00 37.76 -89.35
C THR A 17 68.25 38.00 -90.18
N ASP A 18 68.76 36.95 -90.83
CA ASP A 18 70.08 36.98 -91.45
C ASP A 18 69.98 36.96 -92.98
N PRO A 19 70.72 37.83 -93.68
CA PRO A 19 70.86 37.73 -95.13
C PRO A 19 71.47 36.38 -95.52
N VAL A 20 70.95 35.76 -96.57
CA VAL A 20 71.45 34.47 -97.06
C VAL A 20 72.09 34.63 -98.43
N ALA A 21 73.17 33.89 -98.67
CA ALA A 21 73.79 33.85 -99.99
C ALA A 21 72.92 33.02 -100.95
N CYS A 22 72.63 33.55 -102.13
CA CYS A 22 71.93 32.82 -103.17
C CYS A 22 72.79 31.62 -103.64
N SER A 23 72.25 30.40 -103.62
CA SER A 23 72.99 29.20 -104.03
C SER A 23 73.38 29.18 -105.52
N VAL A 24 72.78 30.05 -106.32
CA VAL A 24 72.98 30.12 -107.78
C VAL A 24 74.00 31.19 -108.18
N CYS A 25 73.93 32.39 -107.62
CA CYS A 25 74.77 33.53 -108.03
C CYS A 25 75.71 34.04 -106.93
N ASN A 26 75.64 33.47 -105.72
CA ASN A 26 76.40 33.86 -104.54
C ASN A 26 76.20 35.32 -104.07
N GLY A 27 75.26 36.05 -104.68
CA GLY A 27 74.83 37.38 -104.25
C GLY A 27 74.00 37.34 -102.97
N THR A 28 74.01 38.44 -102.21
CA THR A 28 73.31 38.57 -100.93
C THR A 28 71.81 38.80 -101.15
N ILE A 29 70.99 37.87 -100.65
CA ILE A 29 69.54 38.06 -100.54
C ILE A 29 69.27 38.64 -99.14
N ALA A 30 68.58 39.79 -99.09
CA ALA A 30 68.21 40.41 -97.83
C ALA A 30 67.32 39.48 -96.99
N ALA A 31 67.44 39.58 -95.67
CA ALA A 31 66.55 38.86 -94.76
C ALA A 31 65.09 39.21 -95.05
N LEU A 32 64.19 38.23 -94.89
CA LEU A 32 62.77 38.41 -95.21
C LEU A 32 62.07 39.41 -94.29
N GLY A 33 62.65 39.70 -93.12
CA GLY A 33 61.98 40.41 -92.04
C GLY A 33 60.94 39.53 -91.34
N HIS A 34 60.42 40.02 -90.22
CA HIS A 34 59.36 39.36 -89.48
C HIS A 34 57.99 39.80 -89.99
N ASP A 35 57.07 38.84 -90.10
CA ASP A 35 55.70 39.05 -90.57
C ASP A 35 54.72 38.71 -89.45
N PHE A 36 54.17 39.76 -88.85
CA PHE A 36 53.17 39.71 -87.77
C PHE A 36 51.76 40.11 -88.26
N SER A 37 51.52 40.03 -89.58
CA SER A 37 50.22 40.40 -90.18
C SER A 37 49.10 39.41 -89.87
N ALA A 38 49.44 38.20 -89.45
CA ALA A 38 48.48 37.27 -88.87
C ALA A 38 48.00 37.85 -87.53
N SER A 39 46.77 38.37 -87.48
CA SER A 39 46.14 38.91 -86.26
C SER A 39 45.79 37.84 -85.21
N VAL A 40 46.61 36.80 -85.09
CA VAL A 40 46.46 35.70 -84.14
C VAL A 40 47.32 36.00 -82.92
N TRP A 41 46.67 36.21 -81.78
CA TRP A 41 47.35 36.36 -80.49
C TRP A 41 47.74 34.99 -79.92
N HIS A 42 48.95 34.93 -79.38
CA HIS A 42 49.44 33.82 -78.56
C HIS A 42 49.55 34.28 -77.10
N HIS A 43 49.45 33.35 -76.16
CA HIS A 43 49.55 33.66 -74.74
C HIS A 43 50.12 32.51 -73.92
N ASP A 44 50.61 32.86 -72.74
CA ASP A 44 50.91 31.95 -71.63
C ASP A 44 50.25 32.47 -70.34
N GLY A 45 50.72 32.01 -69.17
CA GLY A 45 50.18 32.42 -67.87
C GLY A 45 50.48 33.87 -67.48
N ASP A 46 51.54 34.45 -68.04
CA ASP A 46 52.09 35.74 -67.60
C ASP A 46 51.86 36.85 -68.64
N THR A 47 51.96 36.53 -69.94
CA THR A 47 51.93 37.50 -71.03
C THR A 47 51.19 37.00 -72.28
N HIS A 48 50.90 37.92 -73.20
CA HIS A 48 50.45 37.61 -74.57
C HIS A 48 51.31 38.34 -75.60
N TRP A 49 51.46 37.77 -76.80
CA TRP A 49 52.26 38.33 -77.89
C TRP A 49 51.72 37.91 -79.26
N LYS A 50 52.12 38.61 -80.33
CA LYS A 50 51.93 38.13 -81.70
C LYS A 50 53.19 37.41 -82.17
N LYS A 51 53.02 36.30 -82.88
CA LYS A 51 54.11 35.45 -83.35
C LYS A 51 54.31 35.61 -84.85
N CYS A 52 55.57 35.65 -85.29
CA CYS A 52 55.87 35.69 -86.71
C CYS A 52 55.36 34.43 -87.42
N SER A 53 54.74 34.59 -88.59
CA SER A 53 54.19 33.46 -89.38
C SER A 53 55.26 32.46 -89.85
N ARG A 54 56.54 32.83 -89.80
CA ARG A 54 57.67 32.07 -90.37
C ARG A 54 58.72 31.63 -89.35
N CYS A 55 58.70 32.15 -88.12
CA CYS A 55 59.68 31.83 -87.08
C CYS A 55 59.12 32.11 -85.67
N ASP A 56 59.90 31.82 -84.62
CA ASP A 56 59.45 31.98 -83.22
C ASP A 56 59.60 33.39 -82.64
N ALA A 57 59.96 34.38 -83.46
CA ALA A 57 60.04 35.77 -83.03
C ALA A 57 58.69 36.28 -82.51
N ARG A 58 58.74 37.07 -81.43
CA ARG A 58 57.59 37.67 -80.73
C ARG A 58 57.63 39.19 -80.89
N ASN A 59 56.47 39.82 -81.00
CA ASN A 59 56.31 41.27 -80.83
C ASN A 59 55.07 41.57 -80.01
N GLU A 60 54.95 42.83 -79.56
CA GLU A 60 53.82 43.32 -78.75
C GLU A 60 53.56 42.44 -77.52
N GLU A 61 54.65 41.94 -76.91
CA GLU A 61 54.59 41.11 -75.70
C GLU A 61 54.26 41.98 -74.50
N ASN A 62 53.09 41.76 -73.90
CA ASN A 62 52.59 42.53 -72.77
C ASN A 62 51.95 41.61 -71.72
N PRO A 63 51.96 42.02 -70.44
CA PRO A 63 51.18 41.34 -69.42
C PRO A 63 49.68 41.35 -69.72
N HIS A 64 48.97 40.35 -69.22
CA HIS A 64 47.52 40.30 -69.36
C HIS A 64 46.83 41.46 -68.63
N VAL A 65 45.94 42.15 -69.35
CA VAL A 65 44.92 43.01 -68.77
C VAL A 65 43.65 42.18 -68.68
N TRP A 66 43.27 41.82 -67.46
CA TRP A 66 42.10 41.00 -67.18
C TRP A 66 40.86 41.88 -66.99
N ASP A 67 39.71 41.38 -67.41
CA ASP A 67 38.40 41.98 -67.10
C ASP A 67 38.09 41.97 -65.59
N ASN A 68 36.90 42.44 -65.21
CA ASN A 68 36.46 42.43 -63.82
C ASN A 68 36.12 41.02 -63.27
N GLY A 69 36.24 39.99 -64.11
CA GLY A 69 35.85 38.62 -63.80
C GLY A 69 34.33 38.42 -63.82
N LYS A 70 33.91 37.25 -64.27
CA LYS A 70 32.51 36.81 -64.27
C LYS A 70 32.34 35.63 -63.33
N VAL A 71 31.41 35.75 -62.38
CA VAL A 71 30.99 34.61 -61.56
C VAL A 71 30.27 33.61 -62.47
N THR A 72 30.86 32.43 -62.65
CA THR A 72 30.31 31.35 -63.47
C THR A 72 29.58 30.34 -62.61
N VAL A 73 30.06 30.13 -61.38
CA VAL A 73 29.40 29.30 -60.37
C VAL A 73 29.36 30.12 -59.06
N PRO A 74 28.17 30.42 -58.50
CA PRO A 74 28.09 31.07 -57.20
C PRO A 74 28.56 30.12 -56.10
N SER A 75 29.19 30.66 -55.04
CA SER A 75 29.51 29.88 -53.84
C SER A 75 28.27 29.63 -52.99
N THR A 76 28.27 28.53 -52.23
CA THR A 76 27.25 28.22 -51.21
C THR A 76 27.86 28.27 -49.80
N CYS A 77 27.16 27.77 -48.79
CA CYS A 77 27.74 27.67 -47.45
C CYS A 77 28.84 26.60 -47.36
N LEU A 78 28.70 25.50 -48.12
CA LEU A 78 29.66 24.39 -48.10
C LEU A 78 30.58 24.33 -49.34
N THR A 79 30.10 24.76 -50.51
CA THR A 79 30.84 24.59 -51.77
C THR A 79 31.41 25.92 -52.26
N GLU A 80 32.68 25.88 -52.68
CA GLU A 80 33.33 26.99 -53.37
C GLU A 80 32.62 27.27 -54.71
N GLY A 81 32.58 28.55 -55.07
CA GLY A 81 32.16 29.01 -56.39
C GLY A 81 33.37 29.25 -57.30
N GLU A 82 33.11 29.74 -58.50
CA GLU A 82 34.13 29.99 -59.52
C GLU A 82 33.93 31.37 -60.15
N ARG A 83 35.04 32.08 -60.32
CA ARG A 83 35.12 33.32 -61.11
C ARG A 83 36.15 33.16 -62.21
N ILE A 84 35.71 33.39 -63.44
CA ILE A 84 36.59 33.36 -64.61
C ILE A 84 36.90 34.79 -65.03
N TYR A 85 38.18 35.09 -65.17
CA TYR A 85 38.69 36.32 -65.76
C TYR A 85 39.07 36.09 -67.21
N THR A 86 38.75 37.03 -68.07
CA THR A 86 39.09 36.98 -69.51
C THR A 86 39.99 38.14 -69.86
N CYS A 87 41.04 37.90 -70.64
CA CYS A 87 41.86 38.97 -71.19
C CYS A 87 41.18 39.58 -72.42
N ASP A 88 40.97 40.90 -72.40
CA ASP A 88 40.22 41.61 -73.45
C ASP A 88 40.90 41.57 -74.83
N GLU A 89 42.23 41.45 -74.86
CA GLU A 89 43.03 41.50 -76.09
C GLU A 89 43.20 40.13 -76.77
N CYS A 90 43.52 39.09 -75.98
CA CYS A 90 43.86 37.76 -76.51
C CYS A 90 42.81 36.68 -76.23
N GLY A 91 41.82 36.95 -75.38
CA GLY A 91 40.80 35.97 -74.99
C GLY A 91 41.27 34.86 -74.06
N ALA A 92 42.52 34.91 -73.56
CA ALA A 92 43.00 34.00 -72.53
C ALA A 92 42.09 34.07 -71.29
N THR A 93 41.98 32.96 -70.56
CA THR A 93 41.18 32.90 -69.33
C THR A 93 41.99 32.38 -68.15
N LYS A 94 41.62 32.84 -66.95
CA LYS A 94 42.09 32.26 -65.68
C LYS A 94 40.91 32.09 -64.73
N ASN A 95 40.95 31.02 -63.94
CA ASN A 95 39.95 30.71 -62.92
C ASN A 95 40.46 31.10 -61.53
N GLU A 96 39.60 31.69 -60.72
CA GLU A 96 39.85 31.97 -59.32
C GLU A 96 38.69 31.42 -58.46
N PRO A 97 38.96 30.57 -57.45
CA PRO A 97 37.93 30.01 -56.60
C PRO A 97 37.33 31.07 -55.68
N ILE A 98 35.99 31.09 -55.58
CA ILE A 98 35.27 31.89 -54.59
C ILE A 98 35.07 31.03 -53.37
N GLN A 99 35.69 31.39 -52.26
CA GLN A 99 35.57 30.64 -51.01
C GLN A 99 34.11 30.46 -50.58
N ALA A 100 33.80 29.30 -50.00
CA ALA A 100 32.48 29.03 -49.45
C ALA A 100 32.14 30.06 -48.36
N ASN A 101 30.87 30.49 -48.30
CA ASN A 101 30.45 31.57 -47.41
C ASN A 101 30.37 31.14 -45.93
N GLY A 102 30.43 29.83 -45.67
CA GLY A 102 30.20 29.26 -44.34
C GLY A 102 28.75 29.42 -43.87
N HIS A 103 28.49 29.00 -42.63
CA HIS A 103 27.18 29.10 -42.02
C HIS A 103 27.10 30.27 -41.04
N SER A 104 25.95 30.93 -41.03
CA SER A 104 25.55 31.90 -40.00
C SER A 104 24.41 31.28 -39.21
N TRP A 105 24.73 30.68 -38.06
CA TRP A 105 23.75 29.96 -37.25
C TRP A 105 22.95 30.91 -36.36
N ASP A 106 21.64 30.68 -36.26
CA ASP A 106 20.76 31.34 -35.31
C ASP A 106 21.15 30.95 -33.88
N GLN A 107 21.13 31.91 -32.95
CA GLN A 107 21.37 31.63 -31.53
C GLN A 107 20.16 30.98 -30.86
N ALA A 108 18.96 31.14 -31.41
CA ALA A 108 17.77 30.48 -30.90
C ALA A 108 17.79 28.99 -31.23
N TRP A 109 17.53 28.15 -30.22
CA TRP A 109 17.32 26.72 -30.41
C TRP A 109 16.00 26.46 -31.12
N GLN A 110 16.07 25.73 -32.23
CA GLN A 110 14.95 25.06 -32.85
C GLN A 110 14.81 23.65 -32.29
N TYR A 111 13.60 23.10 -32.33
CA TYR A 111 13.32 21.78 -31.78
C TYR A 111 12.12 21.13 -32.43
N ASN A 112 12.08 19.81 -32.33
CA ASN A 112 10.93 18.98 -32.60
C ASN A 112 10.74 17.98 -31.44
N ALA A 113 9.86 16.99 -31.61
CA ALA A 113 9.57 16.01 -30.57
C ALA A 113 10.78 15.17 -30.12
N THR A 114 11.78 14.96 -30.98
CA THR A 114 12.89 14.04 -30.72
C THR A 114 14.26 14.71 -30.70
N HIS A 115 14.41 15.88 -31.33
CA HIS A 115 15.70 16.55 -31.55
C HIS A 115 15.62 18.08 -31.37
N HIS A 116 16.79 18.71 -31.23
CA HIS A 116 17.01 20.16 -31.28
C HIS A 116 18.19 20.52 -32.19
N TRP A 117 18.24 21.76 -32.69
CA TRP A 117 19.30 22.28 -33.57
C TRP A 117 19.29 23.81 -33.68
N HIS A 118 20.33 24.39 -34.26
CA HIS A 118 20.39 25.79 -34.71
C HIS A 118 20.15 25.89 -36.22
N GLU A 119 19.29 26.83 -36.63
CA GLU A 119 18.96 27.02 -38.05
C GLU A 119 19.95 27.98 -38.72
N CYS A 120 20.31 27.73 -39.97
CA CYS A 120 21.16 28.66 -40.72
C CYS A 120 20.33 29.85 -41.22
N LEU A 121 20.80 31.07 -40.94
CA LEU A 121 20.18 32.33 -41.33
C LEU A 121 20.42 32.69 -42.80
N ASN A 122 21.33 32.00 -43.49
CA ASN A 122 21.60 32.25 -44.90
C ASN A 122 20.38 31.84 -45.76
N ALA A 123 19.91 32.75 -46.62
CA ALA A 123 18.70 32.57 -47.43
C ALA A 123 18.77 31.31 -48.31
N ASP A 124 19.92 31.07 -48.95
CA ASP A 124 20.14 29.94 -49.86
C ASP A 124 21.09 28.89 -49.23
N CYS A 125 20.86 28.56 -47.97
CA CYS A 125 21.65 27.54 -47.29
C CYS A 125 21.33 26.14 -47.81
N ASP A 126 22.39 25.44 -48.21
CA ASP A 126 22.42 24.08 -48.77
C ASP A 126 22.14 22.96 -47.75
N VAL A 127 22.12 23.27 -46.44
CA VAL A 127 21.81 22.29 -45.38
C VAL A 127 20.41 22.42 -44.80
N LYS A 128 19.54 23.30 -45.34
CA LYS A 128 18.20 23.54 -44.76
C LYS A 128 17.36 22.28 -44.58
N ASN A 129 17.51 21.30 -45.47
CA ASN A 129 16.78 20.03 -45.44
C ASN A 129 17.67 18.84 -45.01
N ASN A 130 18.87 19.11 -44.50
CA ASN A 130 19.79 18.10 -44.01
C ASN A 130 19.97 18.28 -42.50
N ASP A 131 19.09 17.64 -41.75
CA ASP A 131 19.04 17.66 -40.30
C ASP A 131 20.40 17.42 -39.64
N SER A 132 21.12 16.36 -40.03
CA SER A 132 22.43 16.02 -39.44
C SER A 132 23.55 17.02 -39.73
N ALA A 133 23.33 17.94 -40.68
CA ALA A 133 24.30 18.99 -41.02
C ALA A 133 23.99 20.34 -40.35
N LYS A 134 22.93 20.41 -39.54
CA LYS A 134 22.61 21.60 -38.75
C LYS A 134 23.47 21.64 -37.49
N ASP A 135 23.83 22.85 -37.05
CA ASP A 135 24.65 23.02 -35.86
C ASP A 135 23.89 22.59 -34.60
N GLY A 136 24.57 21.89 -33.70
CA GLY A 136 23.96 21.34 -32.49
C GLY A 136 22.84 20.33 -32.73
N TYR A 137 22.70 19.74 -33.92
CA TYR A 137 21.67 18.73 -34.17
C TYR A 137 21.88 17.51 -33.27
N GLY A 138 20.92 17.26 -32.39
CA GLY A 138 21.03 16.19 -31.41
C GLY A 138 19.69 15.81 -30.82
N ALA A 139 19.61 14.57 -30.34
CA ALA A 139 18.47 14.12 -29.55
C ALA A 139 18.41 14.90 -28.24
N HIS A 140 17.20 15.09 -27.70
CA HIS A 140 17.03 15.71 -26.39
C HIS A 140 17.73 14.89 -25.30
N THR A 141 18.51 15.57 -24.47
CA THR A 141 19.29 14.98 -23.37
C THR A 141 19.25 15.89 -22.14
N GLY A 142 19.54 15.31 -20.98
CA GLY A 142 19.55 16.02 -19.70
C GLY A 142 18.18 16.12 -19.03
N GLY A 143 18.17 16.65 -17.81
CA GLY A 143 16.98 16.69 -16.96
C GLY A 143 16.55 15.31 -16.43
N THR A 144 15.58 15.33 -15.52
CA THR A 144 14.99 14.13 -14.93
C THR A 144 13.48 14.25 -15.00
N ALA A 145 12.81 13.27 -15.62
CA ALA A 145 11.35 13.21 -15.64
C ALA A 145 10.80 12.90 -14.24
N ALA A 146 9.63 13.43 -13.91
CA ALA A 146 8.90 13.19 -12.66
C ALA A 146 7.55 12.53 -12.97
N CYS A 147 6.84 12.07 -11.93
CA CYS A 147 5.52 11.46 -12.09
C CYS A 147 4.46 12.43 -12.67
N THR A 148 4.67 13.73 -12.56
CA THR A 148 3.76 14.77 -13.06
C THR A 148 4.27 15.52 -14.29
N ALA A 149 5.57 15.47 -14.57
CA ALA A 149 6.23 16.29 -15.59
C ALA A 149 7.29 15.50 -16.36
N GLU A 150 7.45 15.81 -17.64
CA GLU A 150 8.49 15.26 -18.51
C GLU A 150 9.87 15.82 -18.13
N ALA A 151 10.94 15.22 -18.67
CA ALA A 151 12.29 15.77 -18.52
C ALA A 151 12.41 17.08 -19.31
N ILE A 152 13.27 17.99 -18.85
CA ILE A 152 13.57 19.24 -19.54
C ILE A 152 14.95 19.11 -20.17
N CYS A 153 15.03 19.30 -21.48
CA CYS A 153 16.29 19.24 -22.23
C CYS A 153 17.27 20.32 -21.74
N GLU A 154 18.52 19.94 -21.50
CA GLU A 154 19.56 20.84 -20.97
C GLU A 154 19.92 21.98 -21.94
N TYR A 155 19.75 21.75 -23.24
CA TYR A 155 20.16 22.69 -24.28
C TYR A 155 19.03 23.62 -24.71
N CYS A 156 17.90 23.06 -25.14
CA CYS A 156 16.78 23.85 -25.69
C CYS A 156 15.69 24.17 -24.66
N HIS A 157 15.78 23.62 -23.44
CA HIS A 157 14.82 23.82 -22.34
C HIS A 157 13.38 23.40 -22.64
N GLN A 158 13.18 22.58 -23.67
CA GLN A 158 11.87 22.02 -23.98
C GLN A 158 11.62 20.74 -23.20
N SER A 159 10.36 20.49 -22.88
CA SER A 159 9.95 19.22 -22.28
C SER A 159 10.04 18.10 -23.33
N TYR A 160 10.51 16.93 -22.91
CA TYR A 160 10.65 15.79 -23.80
C TYR A 160 10.61 14.44 -23.05
N GLY A 161 10.35 13.39 -23.82
CA GLY A 161 10.29 12.02 -23.31
C GLY A 161 9.00 11.73 -22.55
N GLU A 162 8.95 10.56 -21.91
CA GLU A 162 7.80 10.16 -21.09
C GLU A 162 8.00 10.61 -19.63
N LYS A 163 6.89 10.83 -18.93
CA LYS A 163 6.90 11.03 -17.48
C LYS A 163 7.40 9.75 -16.80
N ASP A 164 8.06 9.89 -15.65
CA ASP A 164 8.53 8.76 -14.86
C ASP A 164 7.54 8.50 -13.69
N PRO A 165 6.69 7.46 -13.76
CA PRO A 165 5.71 7.19 -12.71
C PRO A 165 6.33 6.84 -11.35
N ALA A 166 7.60 6.44 -11.29
CA ALA A 166 8.28 6.06 -10.06
C ALA A 166 9.02 7.24 -9.40
N ASN A 167 9.30 8.30 -10.15
CA ASN A 167 9.98 9.47 -9.62
C ASN A 167 9.00 10.47 -8.97
N HIS A 168 8.89 10.38 -7.65
CA HIS A 168 8.03 11.24 -6.83
C HIS A 168 8.80 12.41 -6.16
N VAL A 169 9.94 12.85 -6.71
CA VAL A 169 10.67 14.01 -6.18
C VAL A 169 9.76 15.24 -6.09
N GLY A 170 9.75 15.89 -4.92
CA GLY A 170 8.87 17.01 -4.61
C GLY A 170 7.49 16.61 -4.07
N GLY A 171 7.15 15.32 -4.08
CA GLY A 171 5.97 14.77 -3.40
C GLY A 171 6.25 14.37 -1.95
N THR A 172 5.19 14.31 -1.17
CA THR A 172 5.15 13.82 0.22
C THR A 172 4.18 12.65 0.32
N GLN A 173 4.41 11.74 1.26
CA GLN A 173 3.48 10.65 1.56
C GLN A 173 2.37 11.18 2.48
N GLU A 174 1.11 11.00 2.09
CA GLU A 174 -0.03 11.54 2.82
C GLU A 174 -1.08 10.46 3.06
N TRP A 175 -1.54 10.38 4.31
CA TRP A 175 -2.70 9.55 4.68
C TRP A 175 -3.97 10.22 4.19
N THR A 176 -4.42 9.87 3.00
CA THR A 176 -5.63 10.43 2.36
C THR A 176 -6.91 9.92 3.01
N ILE A 177 -6.86 8.71 3.58
CA ILE A 177 -7.94 8.14 4.39
C ILE A 177 -7.30 7.62 5.67
N ARG A 178 -7.83 8.01 6.83
CA ARG A 178 -7.41 7.46 8.11
C ARG A 178 -8.57 7.54 9.10
N THR A 179 -9.39 6.50 9.10
CA THR A 179 -10.64 6.40 9.87
C THR A 179 -10.56 5.26 10.87
N ALA A 180 -11.64 4.99 11.60
CA ALA A 180 -11.71 3.85 12.51
C ALA A 180 -11.74 2.47 11.80
N TYR A 181 -12.04 2.43 10.50
CA TYR A 181 -12.26 1.19 9.76
C TYR A 181 -11.11 0.90 8.81
N VAL A 182 -10.74 1.90 8.01
CA VAL A 182 -9.73 1.77 6.95
C VAL A 182 -8.74 2.91 6.96
N HIS A 183 -7.58 2.67 6.36
CA HIS A 183 -6.58 3.67 6.04
C HIS A 183 -6.13 3.56 4.57
N GLU A 184 -5.64 4.67 4.01
CA GLU A 184 -5.07 4.75 2.66
C GLU A 184 -3.98 5.81 2.64
N GLN A 185 -2.85 5.52 2.01
CA GLN A 185 -1.75 6.47 1.82
C GLN A 185 -1.43 6.66 0.34
N LYS A 186 -1.27 7.92 -0.08
CA LYS A 186 -0.96 8.30 -1.46
C LYS A 186 0.18 9.31 -1.51
N TRP A 187 0.87 9.38 -2.64
CA TRP A 187 1.80 10.46 -2.95
C TRP A 187 1.03 11.75 -3.27
N SER A 188 1.37 12.85 -2.60
CA SER A 188 0.70 14.15 -2.78
C SER A 188 0.88 14.75 -4.18
N CYS A 189 1.96 14.40 -4.89
CA CYS A 189 2.27 14.95 -6.20
C CYS A 189 1.37 14.41 -7.33
N CYS A 190 1.01 13.12 -7.31
CA CYS A 190 0.30 12.47 -8.42
C CYS A 190 -0.86 11.57 -7.97
N GLY A 191 -1.07 11.38 -6.67
CA GLY A 191 -2.10 10.50 -6.13
C GLY A 191 -1.80 9.00 -6.30
N ALA A 192 -0.59 8.63 -6.72
CA ALA A 192 -0.17 7.24 -6.77
C ALA A 192 -0.29 6.59 -5.39
N VAL A 193 -0.93 5.42 -5.36
CA VAL A 193 -1.22 4.68 -4.13
C VAL A 193 0.08 4.09 -3.59
N ILE A 194 0.36 4.37 -2.31
CA ILE A 194 1.48 3.81 -1.55
C ILE A 194 0.97 2.63 -0.72
N VAL A 195 -0.09 2.88 0.05
CA VAL A 195 -0.83 1.89 0.83
C VAL A 195 -2.27 1.93 0.34
N ALA A 196 -2.77 0.80 -0.16
CA ALA A 196 -4.14 0.71 -0.65
C ALA A 196 -5.14 0.92 0.49
N SER A 197 -6.39 1.25 0.15
CA SER A 197 -7.44 1.30 1.17
C SER A 197 -7.66 -0.10 1.74
N GLU A 198 -7.26 -0.31 2.99
CA GLU A 198 -7.37 -1.59 3.67
C GLU A 198 -7.82 -1.42 5.12
N ASP A 199 -8.37 -2.51 5.67
CA ASP A 199 -8.80 -2.58 7.06
C ASP A 199 -7.57 -2.56 7.98
N HIS A 200 -7.74 -2.06 9.20
CA HIS A 200 -6.64 -2.01 10.16
C HIS A 200 -6.23 -3.40 10.66
N GLU A 201 -4.93 -3.65 10.67
CA GLU A 201 -4.33 -4.70 11.48
C GLU A 201 -3.97 -4.15 12.88
N TRP A 202 -4.64 -4.65 13.91
CA TRP A 202 -4.54 -4.11 15.26
C TRP A 202 -3.48 -4.83 16.11
N THR A 203 -2.57 -4.06 16.70
CA THR A 203 -1.67 -4.49 17.76
C THR A 203 -1.82 -3.57 18.95
N ASP A 204 -2.16 -4.13 20.11
CA ASP A 204 -2.41 -3.37 21.33
C ASP A 204 -3.40 -2.18 21.19
N GLY A 205 -4.35 -2.25 20.25
CA GLY A 205 -5.36 -1.20 20.05
C GLY A 205 -4.88 -0.03 19.18
N GLU A 206 -3.70 -0.16 18.58
CA GLU A 206 -3.18 0.74 17.56
C GLU A 206 -3.00 -0.03 16.24
N CYS A 207 -3.23 0.63 15.11
CA CYS A 207 -2.95 0.02 13.81
C CYS A 207 -1.44 -0.09 13.60
N SER A 208 -0.95 -1.29 13.28
CA SER A 208 0.48 -1.57 13.06
C SER A 208 1.10 -0.75 11.92
N GLU A 209 0.31 -0.37 10.91
CA GLU A 209 0.78 0.33 9.72
C GLU A 209 0.66 1.86 9.84
N CYS A 210 -0.52 2.36 10.21
CA CYS A 210 -0.80 3.80 10.19
C CYS A 210 -0.75 4.48 11.58
N GLY A 211 -0.61 3.70 12.65
CA GLY A 211 -0.58 4.19 14.03
C GLY A 211 -1.91 4.79 14.52
N TYR A 212 -3.02 4.56 13.81
CA TYR A 212 -4.33 5.03 14.25
C TYR A 212 -4.73 4.30 15.54
N ALA A 213 -5.07 5.05 16.58
CA ALA A 213 -5.57 4.49 17.84
C ALA A 213 -7.05 4.12 17.71
N CYS A 214 -7.39 2.88 18.07
CA CYS A 214 -8.76 2.39 18.06
C CYS A 214 -9.62 3.19 19.03
N LEU A 215 -10.70 3.78 18.51
CA LEU A 215 -11.76 4.36 19.34
C LEU A 215 -12.66 3.21 19.78
N HIS A 216 -12.34 2.61 20.92
CA HIS A 216 -13.08 1.46 21.44
C HIS A 216 -14.59 1.71 21.43
N ASP A 217 -15.31 0.93 20.62
CA ASP A 217 -16.77 0.93 20.49
C ASP A 217 -17.31 -0.49 20.71
N ASP A 218 -18.49 -0.61 21.31
CA ASP A 218 -19.13 -1.87 21.70
C ASP A 218 -20.65 -1.68 21.62
N ALA A 219 -21.17 -1.76 20.39
CA ALA A 219 -22.56 -1.50 20.08
C ALA A 219 -23.47 -2.65 20.54
N ASP A 220 -22.97 -3.89 20.52
CA ASP A 220 -23.72 -5.07 20.97
C ASP A 220 -23.65 -5.31 22.50
N LYS A 221 -22.84 -4.50 23.19
CA LYS A 221 -22.61 -4.51 24.65
C LYS A 221 -22.11 -5.86 25.12
N ASN A 222 -21.17 -6.49 24.42
CA ASN A 222 -20.61 -7.78 24.82
C ASN A 222 -19.29 -7.66 25.63
N HIS A 223 -18.87 -6.44 25.98
CA HIS A 223 -17.60 -6.05 26.62
C HIS A 223 -16.36 -6.16 25.72
N ILE A 224 -16.54 -6.42 24.43
CA ILE A 224 -15.50 -6.59 23.44
C ILE A 224 -15.68 -5.49 22.40
N CYS A 225 -14.57 -4.87 22.02
CA CYS A 225 -14.60 -3.83 21.01
C CYS A 225 -14.97 -4.40 19.64
N ASP A 226 -15.99 -3.85 19.00
CA ASP A 226 -16.46 -4.26 17.67
C ASP A 226 -15.43 -3.99 16.56
N ILE A 227 -14.46 -3.11 16.83
CA ILE A 227 -13.46 -2.66 15.84
C ILE A 227 -12.16 -3.46 15.94
N CYS A 228 -11.61 -3.62 17.16
CA CYS A 228 -10.31 -4.28 17.37
C CYS A 228 -10.39 -5.58 18.16
N SER A 229 -11.60 -6.03 18.54
CA SER A 229 -11.84 -7.26 19.31
C SER A 229 -11.17 -7.35 20.69
N LYS A 230 -10.64 -6.24 21.21
CA LYS A 230 -10.11 -6.18 22.58
C LYS A 230 -11.23 -6.17 23.61
N VAL A 231 -11.01 -6.82 24.74
CA VAL A 231 -11.88 -6.69 25.92
C VAL A 231 -11.77 -5.27 26.47
N ILE A 232 -12.88 -4.52 26.47
CA ILE A 232 -12.96 -3.13 26.92
C ILE A 232 -13.13 -3.05 28.44
N SER A 233 -13.90 -3.97 29.00
CA SER A 233 -14.20 -3.98 30.43
C SER A 233 -14.51 -5.39 30.93
N ASN A 234 -14.43 -5.57 32.24
CA ASN A 234 -14.95 -6.78 32.88
C ASN A 234 -16.44 -6.61 33.19
N HIS A 235 -17.11 -7.72 33.50
CA HIS A 235 -18.47 -7.66 34.03
C HIS A 235 -18.49 -6.98 35.41
N GLU A 236 -19.38 -6.01 35.57
CA GLU A 236 -19.67 -5.33 36.84
C GLU A 236 -21.12 -5.58 37.27
N ASP A 237 -21.34 -5.79 38.57
CA ASP A 237 -22.65 -5.97 39.22
C ASP A 237 -22.64 -5.13 40.52
N ALA A 238 -22.70 -3.81 40.34
CA ALA A 238 -22.69 -2.84 41.44
C ALA A 238 -24.00 -2.91 42.25
N ASN A 239 -25.11 -3.25 41.59
CA ASN A 239 -26.42 -3.34 42.20
C ASN A 239 -26.67 -4.68 42.95
N LYS A 240 -25.79 -5.67 42.74
CA LYS A 240 -25.78 -7.01 43.34
C LYS A 240 -27.01 -7.85 42.98
N ASP A 241 -27.49 -7.81 41.75
CA ASP A 241 -28.62 -8.64 41.30
C ASP A 241 -28.21 -9.86 40.47
N HIS A 242 -26.90 -10.13 40.38
CA HIS A 242 -26.27 -11.15 39.55
C HIS A 242 -26.35 -10.89 38.04
N ILE A 243 -26.73 -9.69 37.63
CA ILE A 243 -26.79 -9.26 36.24
C ILE A 243 -25.73 -8.19 36.02
N CYS A 244 -25.02 -8.27 34.89
CA CYS A 244 -24.06 -7.24 34.57
C CYS A 244 -24.76 -5.90 34.26
N ASP A 245 -24.32 -4.83 34.92
CA ASP A 245 -24.89 -3.48 34.74
C ASP A 245 -24.69 -2.92 33.31
N TYR A 246 -23.67 -3.40 32.60
CA TYR A 246 -23.36 -2.96 31.23
C TYR A 246 -24.08 -3.79 30.15
N CYS A 247 -23.92 -5.12 30.17
CA CYS A 247 -24.44 -6.00 29.12
C CYS A 247 -25.79 -6.66 29.44
N GLY A 248 -26.28 -6.59 30.69
CA GLY A 248 -27.54 -7.21 31.10
C GLY A 248 -27.54 -8.74 31.14
N LYS A 249 -26.40 -9.41 30.95
CA LYS A 249 -26.28 -10.87 31.05
C LYS A 249 -26.14 -11.30 32.51
N THR A 250 -26.70 -12.45 32.88
CA THR A 250 -26.47 -13.06 34.20
C THR A 250 -25.03 -13.52 34.33
N ILE A 251 -24.33 -13.02 35.35
CA ILE A 251 -22.90 -13.27 35.56
C ILE A 251 -22.62 -14.32 36.64
N SER A 252 -23.59 -14.60 37.51
CA SER A 252 -23.44 -15.62 38.54
C SER A 252 -24.79 -16.18 38.99
N ASN A 253 -24.75 -17.34 39.65
CA ASN A 253 -25.92 -17.94 40.28
C ASN A 253 -26.03 -17.51 41.74
N HIS A 254 -27.24 -17.60 42.31
CA HIS A 254 -27.42 -17.44 43.74
C HIS A 254 -26.66 -18.50 44.53
N ASN A 255 -25.90 -18.04 45.52
CA ASN A 255 -25.11 -18.84 46.45
C ASN A 255 -25.36 -18.39 47.90
N GLY A 256 -25.11 -19.29 48.85
CA GLY A 256 -25.15 -19.01 50.27
C GLY A 256 -26.54 -19.18 50.91
N GLY A 257 -26.56 -19.03 52.23
CA GLY A 257 -27.78 -19.18 53.04
C GLY A 257 -28.23 -20.63 53.29
N LYS A 258 -29.02 -20.81 54.35
CA LYS A 258 -29.57 -22.11 54.77
C LYS A 258 -31.08 -22.13 54.57
N LYS A 259 -31.58 -23.01 53.69
CA LYS A 259 -33.03 -23.26 53.50
C LYS A 259 -33.62 -24.07 54.65
N THR A 260 -34.87 -23.80 55.03
CA THR A 260 -35.62 -24.51 56.08
C THR A 260 -36.94 -25.05 55.54
N CYS A 261 -37.74 -25.69 56.39
CA CYS A 261 -39.08 -26.16 56.04
C CYS A 261 -40.09 -25.03 55.76
N LYS A 262 -39.73 -23.76 56.01
CA LYS A 262 -40.59 -22.58 55.84
C LYS A 262 -39.95 -21.51 54.97
N ASP A 263 -38.65 -21.28 55.15
CA ASP A 263 -37.91 -20.20 54.51
C ASP A 263 -36.94 -20.75 53.46
N LYS A 264 -36.91 -20.12 52.29
CA LYS A 264 -35.94 -20.41 51.23
C LYS A 264 -34.54 -19.95 51.66
N ALA A 265 -33.50 -20.48 51.01
CA ALA A 265 -32.16 -19.97 51.21
C ALA A 265 -32.12 -18.49 50.77
N VAL A 266 -31.43 -17.65 51.52
CA VAL A 266 -31.23 -16.23 51.17
C VAL A 266 -29.84 -16.09 50.61
N CYS A 267 -29.73 -15.55 49.40
CA CYS A 267 -28.44 -15.39 48.74
C CYS A 267 -27.58 -14.37 49.49
N GLU A 268 -26.32 -14.71 49.74
CA GLU A 268 -25.37 -13.86 50.47
C GLU A 268 -24.94 -12.62 49.66
N VAL A 269 -25.09 -12.67 48.34
CA VAL A 269 -24.73 -11.56 47.43
C VAL A 269 -25.88 -10.56 47.31
N CYS A 270 -27.06 -11.02 46.89
CA CYS A 270 -28.18 -10.14 46.56
C CYS A 270 -29.25 -10.01 47.65
N GLY A 271 -29.19 -10.84 48.70
CA GLY A 271 -30.18 -10.85 49.79
C GLY A 271 -31.58 -11.36 49.39
N LYS A 272 -31.77 -11.84 48.16
CA LYS A 272 -33.05 -12.42 47.71
C LYS A 272 -33.17 -13.88 48.11
N ALA A 273 -34.39 -14.29 48.44
CA ALA A 273 -34.72 -15.68 48.73
C ALA A 273 -34.78 -16.52 47.43
N TYR A 274 -34.13 -17.68 47.41
CA TYR A 274 -33.97 -18.50 46.21
C TYR A 274 -34.01 -20.01 46.50
N GLY A 275 -34.18 -20.79 45.43
CA GLY A 275 -34.27 -22.26 45.50
C GLY A 275 -35.59 -22.77 46.10
N GLU A 276 -35.62 -24.08 46.34
CA GLU A 276 -36.73 -24.76 46.99
C GLU A 276 -36.54 -24.81 48.52
N LEU A 277 -37.65 -24.95 49.24
CA LEU A 277 -37.62 -25.22 50.68
C LEU A 277 -36.94 -26.55 50.97
N ASP A 278 -36.48 -26.73 52.20
CA ASP A 278 -36.00 -28.02 52.68
C ASP A 278 -37.02 -28.63 53.65
N PRO A 279 -37.85 -29.58 53.19
CA PRO A 279 -38.88 -30.18 54.03
C PRO A 279 -38.34 -30.89 55.27
N LYS A 280 -37.03 -31.18 55.36
CA LYS A 280 -36.41 -31.92 56.46
C LYS A 280 -35.69 -31.03 57.47
N ASN A 281 -35.46 -29.75 57.14
CA ASN A 281 -34.74 -28.84 58.03
C ASN A 281 -35.74 -28.04 58.89
N HIS A 282 -36.10 -28.61 60.05
CA HIS A 282 -37.00 -28.02 61.03
C HIS A 282 -36.24 -27.32 62.15
N THR A 283 -36.19 -25.98 62.13
CA THR A 283 -35.54 -25.18 63.18
C THR A 283 -36.41 -25.02 64.44
N ASP A 284 -37.74 -25.09 64.29
CA ASP A 284 -38.71 -24.89 65.37
C ASP A 284 -39.48 -26.16 65.73
N LEU A 285 -38.82 -27.32 65.69
CA LEU A 285 -39.44 -28.59 66.07
C LEU A 285 -39.46 -28.74 67.60
N LYS A 286 -40.65 -28.81 68.18
CA LYS A 286 -40.85 -28.94 69.63
C LYS A 286 -41.31 -30.34 69.99
N HIS A 287 -40.71 -30.91 71.04
CA HIS A 287 -41.08 -32.22 71.57
C HIS A 287 -42.23 -32.12 72.56
N PHE A 288 -43.17 -33.07 72.47
CA PHE A 288 -44.30 -33.23 73.37
C PHE A 288 -44.30 -34.69 73.89
N PRO A 289 -44.01 -34.92 75.18
CA PRO A 289 -43.97 -36.27 75.73
C PRO A 289 -45.36 -36.90 75.78
N ALA A 290 -45.42 -38.22 75.77
CA ALA A 290 -46.67 -38.97 75.93
C ALA A 290 -47.33 -38.67 77.28
N LYS A 291 -48.65 -38.48 77.27
CA LYS A 291 -49.47 -38.30 78.46
C LYS A 291 -50.59 -39.33 78.45
N ALA A 292 -50.66 -40.14 79.49
CA ALA A 292 -51.72 -41.14 79.61
C ALA A 292 -53.11 -40.48 79.64
N ALA A 293 -54.06 -41.07 78.93
CA ALA A 293 -55.46 -40.69 79.02
C ALA A 293 -56.02 -41.09 80.39
N THR A 294 -56.91 -40.26 80.94
CA THR A 294 -57.66 -40.58 82.15
C THR A 294 -59.15 -40.68 81.81
N GLU A 295 -59.99 -41.02 82.79
CA GLU A 295 -61.44 -40.98 82.62
C GLU A 295 -61.95 -39.54 82.37
N ASP A 296 -61.23 -38.53 82.88
CA ASP A 296 -61.65 -37.12 82.84
C ASP A 296 -60.97 -36.30 81.72
N ALA A 297 -59.79 -36.72 81.23
CA ALA A 297 -58.99 -35.98 80.24
C ALA A 297 -58.42 -36.89 79.14
N GLU A 298 -58.38 -36.37 77.91
CA GLU A 298 -57.69 -37.04 76.80
C GLU A 298 -56.18 -37.10 77.08
N GLY A 299 -55.57 -38.19 76.60
CA GLY A 299 -54.13 -38.35 76.58
C GLY A 299 -53.54 -37.95 75.24
N ASN A 300 -52.23 -38.11 75.10
CA ASN A 300 -51.54 -38.01 73.83
C ASN A 300 -50.42 -39.04 73.73
N VAL A 301 -50.13 -39.50 72.52
CA VAL A 301 -48.89 -40.23 72.23
C VAL A 301 -47.71 -39.26 72.26
N GLU A 302 -46.49 -39.76 72.28
CA GLU A 302 -45.31 -38.91 72.10
C GLU A 302 -45.27 -38.36 70.67
N TYR A 303 -45.06 -37.05 70.51
CA TYR A 303 -44.97 -36.43 69.20
C TYR A 303 -44.06 -35.20 69.19
N TRP A 304 -43.70 -34.76 67.99
CA TRP A 304 -43.02 -33.51 67.74
C TRP A 304 -43.90 -32.62 66.86
N TYR A 305 -43.95 -31.32 67.16
CA TYR A 305 -44.72 -30.36 66.39
C TYR A 305 -43.80 -29.24 65.91
N CYS A 306 -43.81 -28.97 64.61
CA CYS A 306 -43.05 -27.88 64.02
C CYS A 306 -43.97 -26.67 63.81
N SER A 307 -43.71 -25.57 64.52
CA SER A 307 -44.45 -24.32 64.30
C SER A 307 -44.12 -23.66 62.96
N GLY A 308 -43.03 -24.05 62.30
CA GLY A 308 -42.62 -23.55 61.00
C GLY A 308 -43.54 -24.01 59.86
N CYS A 309 -43.83 -25.32 59.79
CA CYS A 309 -44.68 -25.91 58.76
C CYS A 309 -46.08 -26.33 59.26
N ASN A 310 -46.38 -26.13 60.55
CA ASN A 310 -47.65 -26.51 61.20
C ASN A 310 -48.00 -28.00 61.11
N LYS A 311 -46.99 -28.85 61.07
CA LYS A 311 -47.13 -30.31 60.96
C LYS A 311 -46.69 -31.02 62.24
N TYR A 312 -47.20 -32.23 62.41
CA TYR A 312 -46.93 -33.13 63.53
C TYR A 312 -46.08 -34.29 63.02
N TYR A 313 -45.19 -34.78 63.87
CA TYR A 313 -44.20 -35.80 63.52
C TYR A 313 -44.08 -36.83 64.63
N SER A 314 -43.84 -38.07 64.26
CA SER A 314 -43.62 -39.18 65.21
C SER A 314 -42.16 -39.39 65.60
N ASP A 315 -41.25 -38.61 65.01
CA ASP A 315 -39.81 -38.71 65.22
C ASP A 315 -39.18 -37.35 65.50
N LYS A 316 -38.07 -37.38 66.26
CA LYS A 316 -37.28 -36.20 66.62
C LYS A 316 -36.62 -35.47 65.45
N ASP A 317 -36.50 -36.12 64.29
CA ASP A 317 -35.86 -35.57 63.10
C ASP A 317 -36.89 -34.93 62.14
N GLY A 318 -38.19 -35.00 62.47
CA GLY A 318 -39.27 -34.40 61.69
C GLY A 318 -39.47 -35.05 60.30
N THR A 319 -39.12 -36.32 60.15
CA THR A 319 -39.16 -37.01 58.85
C THR A 319 -40.44 -37.81 58.62
N LYS A 320 -41.16 -38.19 59.67
CA LYS A 320 -42.38 -39.01 59.65
C LYS A 320 -43.58 -38.20 60.10
N GLU A 321 -44.19 -37.50 59.14
CA GLU A 321 -45.40 -36.69 59.34
C GLU A 321 -46.59 -37.57 59.77
N ILE A 322 -47.32 -37.11 60.79
CA ILE A 322 -48.56 -37.71 61.31
C ILE A 322 -49.67 -36.64 61.35
N LYS A 323 -50.94 -37.04 61.41
CA LYS A 323 -52.04 -36.08 61.53
C LYS A 323 -52.19 -35.67 63.00
N LYS A 324 -52.70 -34.45 63.24
CA LYS A 324 -53.03 -33.98 64.59
C LYS A 324 -53.94 -34.96 65.34
N ALA A 325 -54.92 -35.55 64.66
CA ALA A 325 -55.84 -36.51 65.25
C ALA A 325 -55.12 -37.77 65.78
N ASP A 326 -54.05 -38.19 65.12
CA ASP A 326 -53.26 -39.37 65.51
C ASP A 326 -52.44 -39.12 66.78
N THR A 327 -52.25 -37.85 67.16
CA THR A 327 -51.55 -37.49 68.41
C THR A 327 -52.43 -37.69 69.65
N VAL A 328 -53.75 -37.71 69.50
CA VAL A 328 -54.71 -37.70 70.61
C VAL A 328 -55.08 -39.13 71.00
N THR A 329 -55.05 -39.42 72.30
CA THR A 329 -55.53 -40.68 72.86
C THR A 329 -56.87 -40.46 73.56
N ALA A 330 -57.90 -41.16 73.10
CA ALA A 330 -59.25 -41.02 73.64
C ALA A 330 -59.30 -41.32 75.16
N LYS A 331 -60.25 -40.69 75.85
CA LYS A 331 -60.50 -40.91 77.29
C LYS A 331 -60.78 -42.39 77.57
N LEU A 332 -60.39 -42.84 78.75
CA LEU A 332 -60.67 -44.21 79.18
C LEU A 332 -62.19 -44.41 79.36
N PRO A 333 -62.75 -45.57 78.95
CA PRO A 333 -64.15 -45.87 79.18
C PRO A 333 -64.42 -45.95 80.69
N LYS A 334 -65.49 -45.29 81.16
CA LYS A 334 -65.95 -45.45 82.55
C LYS A 334 -66.21 -46.94 82.79
N SER A 335 -65.49 -47.53 83.74
CA SER A 335 -65.61 -48.97 84.01
C SER A 335 -67.05 -49.32 84.45
N PRO A 336 -67.68 -50.38 83.92
CA PRO A 336 -69.01 -50.81 84.34
C PRO A 336 -68.99 -51.39 85.76
N GLN A 337 -69.94 -50.95 86.60
CA GLN A 337 -70.14 -51.46 87.96
C GLN A 337 -70.47 -52.96 87.91
N THR A 338 -69.52 -53.82 88.31
CA THR A 338 -69.72 -55.27 88.41
C THR A 338 -69.62 -55.71 89.88
N GLY A 339 -70.76 -56.00 90.48
CA GLY A 339 -70.88 -56.51 91.86
C GLY A 339 -72.35 -56.53 92.29
N ASP A 340 -73.00 -57.68 92.16
CA ASP A 340 -74.38 -57.92 92.62
C ASP A 340 -74.34 -58.39 94.08
N ASN A 341 -75.08 -57.70 94.97
CA ASN A 341 -74.89 -57.75 96.43
C ASN A 341 -75.72 -58.84 97.16
N SER A 342 -76.13 -59.91 96.45
CA SER A 342 -77.15 -60.84 96.95
C SER A 342 -76.62 -62.11 97.64
N ASN A 343 -75.31 -62.34 97.78
CA ASN A 343 -74.81 -63.53 98.47
C ASN A 343 -73.38 -63.41 99.06
N PHE A 344 -73.14 -62.41 99.91
CA PHE A 344 -71.84 -62.15 100.57
C PHE A 344 -71.32 -63.33 101.44
N ALA A 345 -72.22 -64.19 101.94
CA ALA A 345 -71.87 -65.33 102.80
C ALA A 345 -71.21 -66.50 102.03
N LEU A 346 -71.55 -66.68 100.76
CA LEU A 346 -71.04 -67.78 99.91
C LEU A 346 -69.60 -67.52 99.43
N TRP A 347 -69.22 -66.26 99.26
CA TRP A 347 -67.87 -65.86 98.85
C TRP A 347 -66.83 -65.87 99.98
N ILE A 348 -67.25 -65.61 101.23
CA ILE A 348 -66.35 -65.68 102.39
C ILE A 348 -65.99 -67.14 102.72
N ALA A 349 -66.90 -68.09 102.52
CA ALA A 349 -66.61 -69.51 102.71
C ALA A 349 -65.59 -70.07 101.70
N LEU A 350 -65.56 -69.52 100.47
CA LEU A 350 -64.58 -69.90 99.42
C LEU A 350 -63.19 -69.27 99.63
N LEU A 351 -63.10 -68.11 100.30
CA LEU A 351 -61.83 -67.42 100.56
C LEU A 351 -60.97 -68.07 101.66
N PHE A 352 -61.53 -68.96 102.50
CA PHE A 352 -60.76 -69.70 103.51
C PHE A 352 -60.16 -71.03 103.01
N ILE A 353 -60.44 -71.45 101.76
CA ILE A 353 -59.89 -72.69 101.17
C ILE A 353 -58.62 -72.44 100.33
N SER A 354 -58.31 -71.19 99.95
CA SER A 354 -57.10 -70.85 99.17
C SER A 354 -56.02 -70.11 99.95
N GLY A 355 -56.18 -69.95 101.26
CA GLY A 355 -55.18 -69.38 102.17
C GLY A 355 -54.13 -70.41 102.62
N GLY A 356 -53.21 -70.78 101.74
CA GLY A 356 -52.00 -71.50 102.16
C GLY A 356 -51.25 -72.14 101.01
N VAL A 357 -50.10 -71.54 100.61
CA VAL A 357 -48.84 -72.21 100.23
C VAL A 357 -47.87 -71.17 99.60
N LEU A 358 -46.84 -70.86 100.39
CA LEU A 358 -45.43 -70.66 100.07
C LEU A 358 -44.88 -69.37 99.39
N THR A 359 -44.12 -68.68 100.24
CA THR A 359 -42.96 -67.78 100.09
C THR A 359 -41.78 -68.28 99.22
N GLY A 360 -41.01 -67.32 98.68
CA GLY A 360 -39.62 -67.45 98.18
C GLY A 360 -39.51 -67.55 96.65
N VAL A 361 -38.65 -66.84 95.91
CA VAL A 361 -37.20 -66.70 96.07
C VAL A 361 -36.65 -65.57 95.16
N THR A 362 -35.74 -64.78 95.74
CA THR A 362 -34.60 -63.95 95.28
C THR A 362 -34.34 -63.57 93.81
N VAL A 363 -34.05 -62.27 93.63
CA VAL A 363 -32.89 -61.65 92.95
C VAL A 363 -31.89 -62.59 92.26
N PHE A 364 -31.64 -62.35 90.96
CA PHE A 364 -30.32 -62.53 90.37
C PHE A 364 -30.04 -61.47 89.30
N ASP A 365 -29.07 -60.62 89.59
CA ASP A 365 -28.45 -59.66 88.70
C ASP A 365 -27.27 -60.35 87.99
N LYS A 366 -27.14 -60.22 86.66
CA LYS A 366 -25.83 -60.38 86.01
C LYS A 366 -25.77 -59.75 84.62
N ARG A 367 -25.16 -58.57 84.58
CA ARG A 367 -24.32 -58.09 83.48
C ARG A 367 -23.33 -59.16 83.03
N LYS A 368 -23.12 -59.27 81.71
CA LYS A 368 -21.78 -59.56 81.16
C LYS A 368 -21.57 -58.79 79.85
N ARG A 369 -20.59 -57.89 79.90
CA ARG A 369 -19.82 -57.41 78.74
C ARG A 369 -18.86 -58.51 78.28
N HIS A 370 -18.52 -58.45 77.00
CA HIS A 370 -17.25 -58.77 76.30
C HIS A 370 -17.65 -59.31 74.90
N SER A 371 -17.01 -59.08 73.76
CA SER A 371 -15.84 -58.30 73.29
C SER A 371 -15.34 -59.08 72.05
N VAL A 372 -15.19 -58.39 70.91
CA VAL A 372 -14.22 -58.65 69.81
C VAL A 372 -14.44 -59.88 68.90
N LYS A 373 -14.75 -59.60 67.63
CA LYS A 373 -13.75 -59.57 66.54
C LYS A 373 -14.07 -58.46 65.55
#